data_AF-A0A0B2V010-F1
#
_entry.id   AF-A0A0B2V010-F1
#
_cell.length_a   1.000
_cell.length_b   1.000
_cell.length_c   1.000
_cell.angle_alpha   90.00
_cell.angle_beta   90.00
_cell.angle_gamma   90.00
#
_symmetry.space_group_name_H-M   'P 1'
#
loop_
_entity.id
_entity.type
_entity.pdbx_description
1 polymer ?
#
loop_
_entity_poly.entity_id
_entity_poly.type
_entity_poly.pdbx_seq_one_letter_code
_entity_poly.pdbx_strand_id
1 'polypeptide(L)'
;MQLAQAYMTDYTNLDVVQANINGNSSSRWDISPPSRAALIQELRGHQRMSLKFEWYFKRAPDENLQFGTAEDFRVINLEPGDSIRLDLADVIADGSKKLIRIPNLLIPMVKVPGEGKSDYVHALLSVHLKNEDDPIETTFYDGLLQLDSMDGIEWWKLRMIDPSFDPMIPKEEVVLENVVIYGFVDKVFPVTFSIITGGGILSLYLSMVLVFGRLMRSIVTGAMQRIMFEELPNVDRVLRLCLDIYLVREAGELQLEEDLFAKLVFLFRSPATLIKWTKEKTA
;
A
#
# COMPACT_ATOMS: atom_id res chain seq x y z
N MET A 1 -4.39 0.71 -24.23
CA MET A 1 -3.89 -0.68 -24.34
C MET A 1 -2.63 -0.96 -23.51
N GLN A 2 -1.57 -0.13 -23.57
CA GLN A 2 -0.34 -0.33 -22.78
C GLN A 2 -0.59 -0.35 -21.25
N LEU A 3 -1.46 0.53 -20.74
CA LEU A 3 -1.84 0.57 -19.32
C LEU A 3 -2.49 -0.74 -18.84
N ALA A 4 -3.33 -1.35 -19.66
CA ALA A 4 -3.98 -2.62 -19.35
C ALA A 4 -2.98 -3.78 -19.27
N GLN A 5 -2.00 -3.81 -20.19
CA GLN A 5 -0.93 -4.82 -20.16
C GLN A 5 -0.03 -4.68 -18.93
N ALA A 6 0.35 -3.44 -18.59
CA ALA A 6 1.10 -3.18 -17.36
C ALA A 6 0.32 -3.64 -16.12
N TYR A 7 -0.97 -3.30 -16.04
CA TYR A 7 -1.83 -3.73 -14.94
C TYR A 7 -1.91 -5.25 -14.83
N MET A 8 -2.10 -5.97 -15.94
CA MET A 8 -2.12 -7.44 -15.94
C MET A 8 -0.79 -8.07 -15.54
N THR A 9 0.33 -7.36 -15.72
CA THR A 9 1.67 -7.87 -15.36
C THR A 9 1.89 -7.88 -13.83
N ASP A 10 1.17 -7.04 -13.09
CA ASP A 10 1.27 -6.95 -11.63
C ASP A 10 0.56 -8.11 -10.91
N TYR A 11 -0.35 -8.82 -11.59
CA TYR A 11 -1.14 -9.91 -11.04
C TYR A 11 -0.78 -11.25 -11.68
N THR A 12 -0.71 -12.29 -10.85
CA THR A 12 -0.63 -13.67 -11.32
C THR A 12 -2.01 -14.29 -11.43
N ASN A 13 -2.10 -15.48 -12.03
CA ASN A 13 -3.35 -16.24 -12.10
C ASN A 13 -3.90 -16.64 -10.71
N LEU A 14 -3.09 -16.59 -9.65
CA LEU A 14 -3.51 -16.84 -8.27
C LEU A 14 -4.09 -15.59 -7.60
N ASP A 15 -3.78 -14.41 -8.12
CA ASP A 15 -4.22 -13.12 -7.57
C ASP A 15 -5.57 -12.66 -8.16
N VAL A 16 -6.09 -13.36 -9.17
CA VAL A 16 -7.37 -13.06 -9.83
C VAL A 16 -8.41 -14.10 -9.43
N VAL A 17 -9.52 -13.64 -8.85
CA VAL A 17 -10.62 -14.50 -8.42
C VAL A 17 -11.88 -14.17 -9.20
N GLN A 18 -12.63 -15.21 -9.58
CA GLN A 18 -13.97 -15.05 -10.14
C GLN A 18 -15.00 -15.35 -9.05
N ALA A 19 -15.72 -14.31 -8.61
CA ALA A 19 -16.84 -14.45 -7.71
C ALA A 19 -18.11 -14.75 -8.53
N ASN A 20 -18.64 -15.96 -8.38
CA ASN A 20 -19.90 -16.39 -9.01
C ASN A 20 -21.01 -16.37 -7.96
N ILE A 21 -21.83 -15.31 -7.98
CA ILE A 21 -22.83 -15.01 -6.96
C ILE A 21 -24.20 -15.44 -7.49
N ASN A 22 -24.93 -16.27 -6.73
CA ASN A 22 -26.28 -16.67 -7.08
C ASN A 22 -27.19 -15.43 -7.17
N GLY A 23 -27.94 -15.31 -8.27
CA GLY A 23 -28.84 -14.18 -8.49
C GLY A 23 -30.05 -14.15 -7.55
N ASN A 24 -30.44 -15.28 -6.98
CA ASN A 24 -31.54 -15.32 -6.01
C ASN A 24 -31.08 -14.78 -4.66
N SER A 25 -31.82 -13.83 -4.09
CA SER A 25 -31.57 -13.34 -2.73
C SER A 25 -31.61 -14.50 -1.73
N SER A 26 -30.61 -14.57 -0.85
CA SER A 26 -30.57 -15.52 0.27
C SER A 26 -31.58 -15.19 1.37
N SER A 27 -32.15 -13.99 1.34
CA SER A 27 -33.10 -13.47 2.32
C SER A 27 -34.43 -13.14 1.65
N ARG A 28 -35.53 -13.44 2.32
CA ARG A 28 -36.88 -12.99 1.92
C ARG A 28 -37.01 -11.47 2.04
N TRP A 29 -37.91 -10.89 1.26
CA TRP A 29 -38.18 -9.45 1.25
C TRP A 29 -39.21 -9.08 2.32
N ASP A 30 -38.74 -8.84 3.55
CA ASP A 30 -39.57 -8.52 4.72
C ASP A 30 -39.96 -7.04 4.80
N ILE A 31 -40.68 -6.51 3.79
CA ILE A 31 -41.19 -5.14 3.83
C ILE A 31 -42.56 -5.06 4.53
N SER A 32 -42.74 -4.10 5.44
CA SER A 32 -44.04 -3.92 6.09
C SER A 32 -45.10 -3.42 5.09
N PRO A 33 -46.38 -3.83 5.20
CA PRO A 33 -47.45 -3.35 4.31
C PRO A 33 -47.54 -1.82 4.16
N PRO A 34 -47.45 -1.00 5.24
CA PRO A 34 -47.45 0.45 5.08
C PRO A 34 -46.18 0.97 4.38
N SER A 35 -45.00 0.40 4.67
CA SER A 35 -43.75 0.77 3.97
C SER A 35 -43.81 0.40 2.48
N ARG A 36 -44.44 -0.72 2.13
CA ARG A 36 -44.65 -1.15 0.74
C ARG A 36 -45.55 -0.18 -0.01
N ALA A 37 -46.66 0.24 0.59
CA ALA A 37 -47.56 1.24 0.01
C ALA A 37 -46.87 2.61 -0.15
N ALA A 38 -46.10 3.04 0.85
CA ALA A 38 -45.32 4.28 0.78
C ALA A 38 -44.27 4.21 -0.34
N LEU A 39 -43.54 3.09 -0.47
CA LEU A 39 -42.55 2.89 -1.52
C LEU A 39 -43.16 2.97 -2.92
N ILE A 40 -44.32 2.34 -3.15
CA ILE A 40 -45.04 2.44 -4.43
C ILE A 40 -45.43 3.89 -4.73
N GLN A 41 -45.91 4.64 -3.73
CA GLN A 41 -46.28 6.04 -3.88
C GLN A 41 -45.06 6.92 -4.18
N GLU A 42 -43.93 6.68 -3.52
CA GLU A 42 -42.68 7.40 -3.73
C GLU A 42 -42.07 7.09 -5.10
N LEU A 43 -42.12 5.83 -5.54
CA LEU A 43 -41.65 5.41 -6.87
C LEU A 43 -42.42 6.12 -7.99
N ARG A 44 -43.75 6.24 -7.88
CA ARG A 44 -44.63 6.97 -8.82
C ARG A 44 -44.59 8.49 -8.64
N GLY A 45 -44.00 8.98 -7.55
CA GLY A 45 -43.90 10.39 -7.21
C GLY A 45 -42.69 11.09 -7.82
N HIS A 46 -42.44 12.31 -7.33
CA HIS A 46 -41.33 13.18 -7.79
C HIS A 46 -40.19 13.27 -6.76
N GLN A 47 -40.19 12.40 -5.74
CA GLN A 47 -39.14 12.41 -4.72
C GLN A 47 -37.80 11.91 -5.30
N ARG A 48 -36.69 12.43 -4.78
CA ARG A 48 -35.36 11.94 -5.13
C ARG A 48 -35.18 10.53 -4.59
N MET A 49 -34.85 9.60 -5.48
CA MET A 49 -34.66 8.21 -5.14
C MET A 49 -33.37 7.73 -5.80
N SER A 50 -32.67 6.83 -5.13
CA SER A 50 -31.48 6.20 -5.68
C SER A 50 -31.46 4.72 -5.38
N LEU A 51 -30.90 3.97 -6.32
CA LEU A 51 -30.63 2.55 -6.19
C LEU A 51 -29.16 2.39 -5.82
N LYS A 52 -28.88 1.68 -4.72
CA LYS A 52 -27.53 1.42 -4.24
C LYS A 52 -27.18 -0.06 -4.43
N PHE A 53 -26.05 -0.31 -5.10
CA PHE A 53 -25.44 -1.63 -5.22
C PHE A 53 -24.13 -1.63 -4.44
N GLU A 54 -23.98 -2.53 -3.47
CA GLU A 54 -22.82 -2.58 -2.57
C GLU A 54 -22.09 -3.91 -2.72
N TRP A 55 -20.77 -3.89 -2.59
CA TRP A 55 -19.96 -5.10 -2.53
C TRP A 55 -18.90 -4.97 -1.46
N TYR A 56 -18.56 -6.11 -0.84
CA TYR A 56 -17.47 -6.20 0.10
C TYR A 56 -16.76 -7.54 -0.02
N PHE A 57 -15.46 -7.53 0.26
CA PHE A 57 -14.58 -8.67 0.26
C PHE A 57 -13.96 -8.82 1.64
N LYS A 58 -14.05 -10.04 2.19
CA LYS A 58 -13.43 -10.41 3.46
C LYS A 58 -12.45 -11.54 3.20
N ARG A 59 -11.19 -11.32 3.57
CA ARG A 59 -10.15 -12.36 3.56
C ARG A 59 -10.35 -13.30 4.75
N ALA A 60 -9.92 -14.54 4.61
CA ALA A 60 -9.87 -15.48 5.73
C ALA A 60 -8.92 -14.93 6.82
N PRO A 61 -9.27 -15.06 8.11
CA PRO A 61 -8.46 -14.53 9.20
C PRO A 61 -7.06 -15.17 9.22
N ASP A 62 -6.02 -14.34 9.28
CA ASP A 62 -4.61 -14.73 9.43
C ASP A 62 -3.91 -13.70 10.32
N GLU A 63 -3.40 -14.14 11.46
CA GLU A 63 -2.75 -13.28 12.47
C GLU A 63 -1.43 -12.67 11.97
N ASN A 64 -0.81 -13.25 10.93
CA ASN A 64 0.46 -12.79 10.41
C ASN A 64 0.33 -11.68 9.37
N LEU A 65 -0.89 -11.42 8.89
CA LEU A 65 -1.16 -10.48 7.81
C LEU A 65 -2.01 -9.31 8.33
N GLN A 66 -1.71 -8.10 7.86
CA GLN A 66 -2.52 -6.92 8.17
C GLN A 66 -3.50 -6.67 7.03
N PHE A 67 -4.79 -6.90 7.28
CA PHE A 67 -5.86 -6.65 6.32
C PHE A 67 -7.19 -6.39 7.04
N GLY A 68 -8.13 -5.79 6.31
CA GLY A 68 -9.48 -5.51 6.78
C GLY A 68 -10.53 -5.90 5.74
N THR A 69 -11.71 -5.30 5.85
CA THR A 69 -12.75 -5.47 4.81
C THR A 69 -12.46 -4.49 3.68
N ALA A 70 -12.48 -4.99 2.44
CA ALA A 70 -12.42 -4.16 1.26
C ALA A 70 -13.82 -3.99 0.69
N GLU A 71 -14.35 -2.78 0.64
CA GLU A 71 -15.74 -2.52 0.28
C GLU A 71 -15.88 -1.25 -0.56
N ASP A 72 -16.92 -1.20 -1.37
CA ASP A 72 -17.33 0.01 -2.06
C ASP A 72 -18.79 -0.14 -2.52
N PHE A 73 -19.36 0.94 -3.05
CA PHE A 73 -20.74 0.95 -3.51
C PHE A 73 -20.94 1.83 -4.74
N ARG A 74 -22.00 1.53 -5.47
CA ARG A 74 -22.45 2.29 -6.63
C ARG A 74 -23.87 2.78 -6.42
N VAL A 75 -24.13 4.01 -6.82
CA VAL A 75 -25.44 4.65 -6.71
C VAL A 75 -25.93 5.05 -8.10
N ILE A 76 -27.15 4.64 -8.45
CA ILE A 76 -27.88 5.11 -9.62
C ILE A 76 -29.00 6.02 -9.13
N ASN A 77 -29.02 7.26 -9.57
CA ASN A 77 -30.12 8.17 -9.27
C ASN A 77 -31.30 7.84 -10.20
N LEU A 78 -32.47 7.61 -9.61
CA LEU A 78 -33.70 7.32 -10.32
C LEU A 78 -34.50 8.61 -10.43
N GLU A 79 -34.41 9.28 -11.58
CA GLU A 79 -35.09 10.55 -11.81
C GLU A 79 -36.63 10.38 -11.89
N PRO A 80 -37.42 11.40 -11.54
CA PRO A 80 -38.87 11.35 -11.69
C PRO A 80 -39.29 11.07 -13.14
N GLY A 81 -40.19 10.09 -13.33
CA GLY A 81 -40.66 9.68 -14.66
C GLY A 81 -39.76 8.67 -15.38
N ASP A 82 -38.66 8.21 -14.75
CA ASP A 82 -37.83 7.15 -15.30
C ASP A 82 -38.60 5.82 -15.39
N SER A 83 -38.39 5.09 -16.48
CA SER A 83 -39.05 3.81 -16.77
C SER A 83 -38.80 2.77 -15.68
N ILE A 84 -37.59 2.76 -15.10
CA ILE A 84 -37.19 1.86 -14.02
C ILE A 84 -38.05 2.07 -12.77
N ARG A 85 -38.40 3.32 -12.43
CA ARG A 85 -39.23 3.63 -11.26
C ARG A 85 -40.66 3.12 -11.44
N LEU A 86 -41.22 3.34 -12.61
CA LEU A 86 -42.57 2.90 -12.94
C LEU A 86 -42.64 1.37 -12.95
N ASP A 87 -41.64 0.73 -13.55
CA ASP A 87 -41.54 -0.73 -13.60
C ASP A 87 -41.37 -1.35 -12.21
N LEU A 88 -40.56 -0.74 -11.33
CA LEU A 88 -40.44 -1.14 -9.93
C LEU A 88 -41.78 -1.00 -9.20
N ALA A 89 -42.50 0.12 -9.40
CA ALA A 89 -43.78 0.34 -8.77
C ALA A 89 -44.82 -0.69 -9.20
N ASP A 90 -44.86 -1.03 -10.49
CA ASP A 90 -45.82 -1.97 -11.05
C ASP A 90 -45.50 -3.42 -10.66
N VAL A 91 -44.22 -3.81 -10.63
CA VAL A 91 -43.79 -5.12 -10.12
C VAL A 91 -44.16 -5.28 -8.65
N ILE A 92 -43.92 -4.26 -7.82
CA ILE A 92 -44.26 -4.30 -6.39
C ILE A 92 -45.78 -4.25 -6.19
N ALA A 93 -46.53 -3.45 -6.95
CA ALA A 93 -47.97 -3.32 -6.77
C ALA A 93 -48.73 -4.58 -7.20
N ASP A 94 -48.46 -5.06 -8.42
CA ASP A 94 -49.30 -6.06 -9.08
C ASP A 94 -48.76 -7.49 -8.92
N GLY A 95 -47.58 -7.66 -8.30
CA GLY A 95 -46.89 -8.94 -8.22
C GLY A 95 -46.50 -9.48 -9.59
N SER A 96 -46.31 -8.58 -10.57
CA SER A 96 -45.99 -8.97 -11.93
C SER A 96 -44.56 -9.55 -12.00
N LYS A 97 -44.38 -10.65 -12.75
CA LYS A 97 -43.05 -11.22 -13.04
C LYS A 97 -42.31 -10.44 -14.14
N LYS A 98 -42.58 -9.14 -14.26
CA LYS A 98 -41.93 -8.28 -15.25
C LYS A 98 -40.45 -8.16 -14.92
N LEU A 99 -39.62 -8.20 -15.96
CA LEU A 99 -38.18 -8.01 -15.86
C LEU A 99 -37.84 -6.53 -15.97
N ILE A 100 -37.10 -6.03 -14.99
CA ILE A 100 -36.66 -4.63 -14.93
C ILE A 100 -35.19 -4.57 -15.34
N ARG A 101 -34.90 -3.95 -16.49
CA ARG A 101 -33.51 -3.73 -16.95
C ARG A 101 -32.96 -2.45 -16.33
N ILE A 102 -31.85 -2.60 -15.62
CA ILE A 102 -31.12 -1.52 -14.95
C ILE A 102 -29.76 -1.40 -15.65
N PRO A 103 -29.56 -0.37 -16.48
CA PRO A 103 -28.35 -0.26 -17.28
C PRO A 103 -27.12 0.04 -16.40
N ASN A 104 -25.97 -0.48 -16.81
CA ASN A 104 -24.67 -0.18 -16.21
C ASN A 104 -24.62 -0.43 -14.68
N LEU A 105 -25.39 -1.39 -14.16
CA LEU A 105 -25.52 -1.63 -12.72
C LEU A 105 -24.32 -2.39 -12.15
N LEU A 106 -23.92 -3.46 -12.83
CA LEU A 106 -23.06 -4.51 -12.30
C LEU A 106 -21.62 -4.30 -12.75
N ILE A 107 -20.71 -4.19 -11.77
CA ILE A 107 -19.30 -3.92 -12.05
C ILE A 107 -18.60 -5.23 -12.43
N PRO A 108 -18.00 -5.32 -13.63
CA PRO A 108 -17.37 -6.56 -14.09
C PRO A 108 -16.07 -6.89 -13.35
N MET A 109 -15.25 -5.87 -13.05
CA MET A 109 -13.90 -6.03 -12.52
C MET A 109 -13.62 -5.03 -11.40
N VAL A 110 -13.22 -5.55 -10.24
CA VAL A 110 -12.90 -4.76 -9.05
C VAL A 110 -11.52 -5.07 -8.52
N LYS A 111 -10.87 -4.06 -7.96
CA LYS A 111 -9.63 -4.19 -7.21
C LYS A 111 -9.97 -4.51 -5.75
N VAL A 112 -9.29 -5.51 -5.18
CA VAL A 112 -9.51 -5.96 -3.80
C VAL A 112 -8.24 -5.68 -2.98
N PRO A 113 -8.10 -4.46 -2.42
CA PRO A 113 -6.95 -4.08 -1.60
C PRO A 113 -6.89 -4.84 -0.27
N GLY A 114 -5.80 -4.64 0.49
CA GLY A 114 -5.65 -5.14 1.87
C GLY A 114 -6.80 -4.76 2.79
N GLU A 115 -7.22 -3.51 2.72
CA GLU A 115 -8.29 -2.90 3.52
C GLU A 115 -8.78 -1.64 2.79
N GLY A 116 -10.03 -1.24 3.00
CA GLY A 116 -10.55 0.04 2.53
C GLY A 116 -11.32 -0.06 1.21
N LYS A 117 -11.13 0.90 0.30
CA LYS A 117 -12.01 1.05 -0.87
C LYS A 117 -11.73 0.01 -1.97
N SER A 118 -12.73 -0.80 -2.33
CA SER A 118 -12.66 -1.77 -3.43
C SER A 118 -13.17 -1.17 -4.75
N ASP A 119 -12.36 -0.33 -5.37
CA ASP A 119 -12.74 0.39 -6.61
C ASP A 119 -12.70 -0.51 -7.86
N TYR A 120 -13.35 -0.10 -8.94
CA TYR A 120 -13.30 -0.82 -10.23
C TYR A 120 -11.93 -0.71 -10.90
N VAL A 121 -11.61 -1.69 -11.77
CA VAL A 121 -10.31 -1.72 -12.45
C VAL A 121 -10.30 -0.82 -13.69
N HIS A 122 -10.10 0.48 -13.49
CA HIS A 122 -10.09 1.48 -14.56
C HIS A 122 -9.14 1.12 -15.73
N ALA A 123 -7.95 0.59 -15.43
CA ALA A 123 -6.95 0.24 -16.45
C ALA A 123 -7.44 -0.81 -17.45
N LEU A 124 -8.30 -1.75 -17.03
CA LEU A 124 -8.84 -2.80 -17.88
C LEU A 124 -10.16 -2.39 -18.52
N LEU A 125 -11.02 -1.69 -17.76
CA LEU A 125 -12.33 -1.28 -18.23
C LEU A 125 -12.25 -0.18 -19.29
N SER A 126 -11.29 0.75 -19.16
CA SER A 126 -11.09 1.83 -20.14
C SER A 126 -10.78 1.33 -21.56
N VAL A 127 -10.28 0.10 -21.72
CA VAL A 127 -10.06 -0.51 -23.06
C VAL A 127 -11.36 -0.81 -23.79
N HIS A 128 -12.45 -0.99 -23.06
CA HIS A 128 -13.78 -1.33 -23.59
C HIS A 128 -14.65 -0.10 -23.83
N LEU A 129 -14.14 1.11 -23.53
CA LEU A 129 -14.84 2.36 -23.84
C LEU A 129 -14.93 2.55 -25.36
N LYS A 130 -16.11 2.98 -25.83
CA LYS A 130 -16.33 3.31 -27.24
C LYS A 130 -15.65 4.62 -27.61
N ASN A 131 -15.72 5.62 -26.73
CA ASN A 131 -15.03 6.90 -26.84
C ASN A 131 -14.24 7.19 -25.56
N GLU A 132 -13.11 7.90 -25.66
CA GLU A 132 -12.26 8.22 -24.50
C GLU A 132 -12.97 9.16 -23.49
N ASP A 133 -13.95 9.94 -23.94
CA ASP A 133 -14.73 10.87 -23.11
C ASP A 133 -15.93 10.21 -22.41
N ASP A 134 -16.26 8.97 -22.76
CA ASP A 134 -17.42 8.28 -22.17
C ASP A 134 -17.13 7.90 -20.70
N PRO A 135 -18.12 8.03 -19.80
CA PRO A 135 -17.95 7.61 -18.42
C PRO A 135 -17.67 6.11 -18.33
N ILE A 136 -16.76 5.72 -17.42
CA ILE A 136 -16.31 4.32 -17.27
C ILE A 136 -17.47 3.37 -16.96
N GLU A 137 -18.52 3.88 -16.32
CA GLU A 137 -19.74 3.14 -15.98
C GLU A 137 -20.43 2.59 -17.23
N THR A 138 -20.22 3.15 -18.42
CA THR A 138 -20.76 2.61 -19.69
C THR A 138 -20.20 1.24 -20.07
N THR A 139 -19.10 0.83 -19.42
CA THR A 139 -18.49 -0.50 -19.59
C THR A 139 -19.04 -1.54 -18.61
N PHE A 140 -19.90 -1.12 -17.68
CA PHE A 140 -20.50 -2.00 -16.70
C PHE A 140 -21.62 -2.84 -17.32
N TYR A 141 -21.96 -3.94 -16.67
CA TYR A 141 -22.99 -4.84 -17.15
C TYR A 141 -24.37 -4.41 -16.68
N ASP A 142 -25.38 -4.74 -17.49
CA ASP A 142 -26.77 -4.47 -17.16
C ASP A 142 -27.29 -5.53 -16.17
N GLY A 143 -28.09 -5.07 -15.22
CA GLY A 143 -28.80 -5.93 -14.27
C GLY A 143 -30.25 -6.13 -14.69
N LEU A 144 -30.75 -7.35 -14.59
CA LEU A 144 -32.16 -7.67 -14.70
C LEU A 144 -32.71 -8.01 -13.32
N LEU A 145 -33.60 -7.18 -12.81
CA LEU A 145 -34.25 -7.39 -11.53
C LEU A 145 -35.64 -7.99 -11.74
N GLN A 146 -35.98 -8.98 -10.92
CA GLN A 146 -37.28 -9.65 -10.92
C GLN A 146 -37.72 -9.90 -9.49
N LEU A 147 -38.99 -9.65 -9.19
CA LEU A 147 -39.63 -10.05 -7.94
C LEU A 147 -40.28 -11.42 -8.16
N ASP A 148 -39.85 -12.42 -7.39
CA ASP A 148 -40.49 -13.73 -7.35
C ASP A 148 -41.27 -13.89 -6.04
N SER A 149 -42.35 -14.66 -6.10
CA SER A 149 -43.22 -14.96 -4.98
C SER A 149 -43.65 -16.42 -5.00
N MET A 150 -43.61 -17.07 -3.85
CA MET A 150 -44.12 -18.42 -3.62
C MET A 150 -44.75 -18.48 -2.23
N ASP A 151 -45.99 -18.97 -2.15
CA ASP A 151 -46.74 -19.13 -0.88
C ASP A 151 -46.81 -17.87 0.00
N GLY A 152 -46.86 -16.69 -0.63
CA GLY A 152 -46.89 -15.39 0.05
C GLY A 152 -45.53 -14.88 0.54
N ILE A 153 -44.44 -15.62 0.27
CA ILE A 153 -43.07 -15.20 0.52
C ILE A 153 -42.52 -14.58 -0.77
N GLU A 154 -42.08 -13.33 -0.70
CA GLU A 154 -41.48 -12.60 -1.83
C GLU A 154 -39.95 -12.54 -1.67
N TRP A 155 -39.20 -12.61 -2.78
CA TRP A 155 -37.76 -12.34 -2.81
C TRP A 155 -37.33 -11.75 -4.16
N TRP A 156 -36.25 -10.97 -4.13
CA TRP A 156 -35.67 -10.39 -5.33
C TRP A 156 -34.67 -11.35 -5.97
N LYS A 157 -34.69 -11.40 -7.31
CA LYS A 157 -33.75 -12.12 -8.14
C LYS A 157 -33.05 -11.14 -9.07
N LEU A 158 -31.72 -11.14 -9.04
CA LEU A 158 -30.85 -10.32 -9.86
C LEU A 158 -30.11 -11.18 -10.88
N ARG A 159 -30.31 -10.89 -12.16
CA ARG A 159 -29.60 -11.55 -13.26
C ARG A 159 -28.68 -10.57 -13.94
N MET A 160 -27.61 -11.08 -14.53
CA MET A 160 -26.64 -10.30 -15.27
C MET A 160 -26.94 -10.47 -16.76
N ILE A 161 -26.95 -9.37 -17.52
CA ILE A 161 -26.83 -9.46 -18.97
C ILE A 161 -25.34 -9.36 -19.26
N ASP A 162 -24.75 -10.46 -19.72
CA ASP A 162 -23.40 -10.42 -20.24
C ASP A 162 -23.46 -9.80 -21.64
N PRO A 163 -22.87 -8.61 -21.85
CA PRO A 163 -22.62 -8.14 -23.19
C PRO A 163 -21.48 -9.00 -23.71
N SER A 164 -21.80 -10.19 -24.22
CA SER A 164 -20.87 -10.99 -25.00
C SER A 164 -20.56 -10.21 -26.28
N PHE A 165 -19.74 -9.16 -26.13
CA PHE A 165 -19.39 -8.19 -27.13
C PHE A 165 -18.19 -8.78 -27.87
N ASP A 166 -18.47 -9.74 -28.74
CA ASP A 166 -17.58 -9.98 -29.85
C ASP A 166 -17.84 -8.84 -30.86
N PRO A 167 -16.94 -7.85 -31.00
CA PRO A 167 -17.14 -6.73 -31.91
C PRO A 167 -17.23 -7.16 -33.38
N MET A 168 -16.86 -8.40 -33.72
CA MET A 168 -16.94 -8.95 -35.07
C MET A 168 -18.16 -9.84 -35.30
N ILE A 169 -18.79 -10.33 -34.24
CA ILE A 169 -19.96 -11.22 -34.32
C ILE A 169 -21.03 -10.68 -33.36
N PRO A 170 -22.12 -10.09 -33.86
CA PRO A 170 -23.25 -9.73 -33.01
C PRO A 170 -23.84 -11.00 -32.42
N LYS A 171 -23.42 -11.34 -31.20
CA LYS A 171 -24.03 -12.39 -30.39
C LYS A 171 -25.25 -11.80 -29.69
N GLU A 172 -26.28 -12.61 -29.56
CA GLU A 172 -27.45 -12.26 -28.75
C GLU A 172 -27.00 -11.99 -27.30
N GLU A 173 -27.60 -10.99 -26.66
CA GLU A 173 -27.38 -10.70 -25.25
C GLU A 173 -27.64 -11.97 -24.42
N VAL A 174 -26.61 -12.45 -23.70
CA VAL A 174 -26.75 -13.67 -22.90
C VAL A 174 -27.17 -13.27 -21.49
N VAL A 175 -28.35 -13.73 -21.07
CA VAL A 175 -28.81 -13.57 -19.70
C VAL A 175 -28.19 -14.67 -18.84
N LEU A 176 -27.34 -14.25 -17.90
CA LEU A 176 -26.75 -15.11 -16.89
C LEU A 176 -27.60 -15.08 -15.62
N GLU A 177 -27.91 -16.28 -15.11
CA GLU A 177 -28.67 -16.46 -13.87
C GLU A 177 -27.90 -16.02 -12.62
N ASN A 178 -26.57 -15.99 -12.72
CA ASN A 178 -25.67 -15.58 -11.65
C ASN A 178 -24.96 -14.28 -12.00
N VAL A 179 -24.62 -13.51 -10.96
CA VAL A 179 -23.81 -12.30 -11.07
C VAL A 179 -22.34 -12.69 -10.95
N VAL A 180 -21.53 -12.34 -11.95
CA VAL A 180 -20.09 -12.65 -11.99
C VAL A 180 -19.28 -11.37 -11.79
N ILE A 181 -18.38 -11.37 -10.81
CA ILE A 181 -17.44 -10.27 -10.56
C ILE A 181 -16.02 -10.81 -10.55
N TYR A 182 -15.12 -10.20 -11.29
CA TYR A 182 -13.69 -10.51 -11.25
C TYR A 182 -12.99 -9.62 -10.23
N GLY A 183 -12.41 -10.22 -9.19
CA GLY A 183 -11.62 -9.54 -8.17
C GLY A 183 -10.13 -9.67 -8.43
N PHE A 184 -9.43 -8.54 -8.54
CA PHE A 184 -7.97 -8.45 -8.60
C PHE A 184 -7.44 -8.20 -7.19
N VAL A 185 -6.92 -9.25 -6.55
CA VAL A 185 -6.57 -9.25 -5.13
C VAL A 185 -5.14 -8.75 -4.94
N ASP A 186 -5.01 -7.63 -4.22
CA ASP A 186 -3.70 -7.12 -3.84
C ASP A 186 -3.05 -8.05 -2.81
N LYS A 187 -1.73 -8.23 -2.96
CA LYS A 187 -0.89 -8.88 -1.96
C LYS A 187 -0.84 -8.01 -0.71
N VAL A 188 -1.02 -8.66 0.44
CA VAL A 188 -0.91 -8.02 1.75
C VAL A 188 0.43 -8.37 2.37
N PHE A 189 1.07 -7.39 3.00
CA PHE A 189 2.35 -7.60 3.64
C PHE A 189 2.17 -8.19 5.04
N PRO A 190 3.12 -9.02 5.50
CA PRO A 190 3.15 -9.48 6.87
C PRO A 190 3.24 -8.32 7.86
N VAL A 191 2.61 -8.46 9.02
CA VAL A 191 2.59 -7.45 10.09
C VAL A 191 4.02 -7.03 10.50
N THR A 192 4.98 -7.96 10.48
CA THR A 192 6.39 -7.69 10.81
C THR A 192 7.03 -6.61 9.93
N PHE A 193 6.65 -6.54 8.65
CA PHE A 193 7.19 -5.52 7.74
C PHE A 193 6.64 -4.13 8.04
N SER A 194 5.40 -4.03 8.54
CA SER A 194 4.75 -2.76 8.90
C SER A 194 5.54 -1.96 9.94
N ILE A 195 6.22 -2.65 10.87
CA ILE A 195 7.09 -2.05 11.90
C ILE A 195 8.28 -1.30 11.26
N ILE A 196 8.86 -1.88 10.21
CA ILE A 196 10.02 -1.30 9.52
C ILE A 196 9.58 -0.09 8.67
N THR A 197 8.45 -0.20 7.98
CA THR A 197 7.97 0.83 7.05
C THR A 197 7.31 2.02 7.73
N GLY A 198 6.68 1.85 8.90
CA GLY A 198 5.96 2.93 9.58
C GLY A 198 6.84 3.94 10.34
N GLY A 199 8.06 3.56 10.72
CA GLY A 199 8.96 4.43 11.48
C GLY A 199 10.40 3.91 11.63
N GLY A 200 10.62 2.61 11.43
CA GLY A 200 11.95 2.01 11.48
C GLY A 200 12.93 2.62 10.49
N ILE A 201 12.51 2.93 9.27
CA ILE A 201 13.40 3.53 8.26
C ILE A 201 13.87 4.94 8.64
N LEU A 202 13.00 5.73 9.28
CA LEU A 202 13.34 7.06 9.78
C LEU A 202 14.32 6.96 10.95
N SER A 203 14.09 6.03 11.88
CA SER A 203 15.01 5.76 12.99
C SER A 203 16.37 5.25 12.50
N LEU A 204 16.39 4.39 11.48
CA LEU A 204 17.62 3.91 10.86
C LEU A 204 18.40 5.08 10.25
N TYR A 205 17.76 5.94 9.45
CA TYR A 205 18.38 7.13 8.87
C TYR A 205 18.95 8.05 9.96
N LEU A 206 18.15 8.36 11.00
CA LEU A 206 18.59 9.20 12.10
C LEU A 206 19.81 8.61 12.83
N SER A 207 19.81 7.29 13.07
CA SER A 207 20.93 6.60 13.71
C SER A 207 22.21 6.70 12.88
N MET A 208 22.12 6.50 11.57
CA MET A 208 23.27 6.56 10.65
C MET A 208 23.85 7.98 10.61
N VAL A 209 23.00 9.00 10.49
CA VAL A 209 23.43 10.41 10.50
C VAL A 209 24.10 10.79 11.82
N LEU A 210 23.56 10.34 12.96
CA LEU A 210 24.15 10.59 14.27
C LEU A 210 25.52 9.91 14.43
N VAL A 211 25.66 8.66 13.98
CA VAL A 211 26.94 7.93 14.01
C VAL A 211 27.98 8.65 13.16
N PHE A 212 27.63 9.04 11.93
CA PHE A 212 28.52 9.78 11.05
C PHE A 212 28.90 11.15 11.63
N GLY A 213 27.94 11.88 12.19
CA GLY A 213 28.17 13.16 12.87
C GLY A 213 29.11 13.02 14.07
N ARG A 214 28.96 11.95 14.87
CA ARG A 214 29.89 11.65 15.98
C ARG A 214 31.29 11.31 15.49
N LEU A 215 31.40 10.53 14.41
CA LEU A 215 32.69 10.20 13.82
C LEU A 215 33.41 11.45 13.31
N MET A 216 32.72 12.30 12.55
CA MET A 216 33.26 13.57 12.05
C MET A 216 33.70 14.47 13.21
N ARG A 217 32.87 14.61 14.24
CA ARG A 217 33.22 15.35 15.45
C ARG A 217 34.49 14.79 16.10
N SER A 218 34.59 13.47 16.25
CA SER A 218 35.75 12.82 16.89
C SER A 218 37.06 13.12 16.18
N ILE A 219 37.08 13.16 14.84
CA ILE A 219 38.29 13.47 14.06
C ILE A 219 38.72 14.92 14.32
N VAL A 220 37.77 15.87 14.30
CA VAL A 220 38.07 17.29 14.49
C VAL A 220 38.46 17.60 15.94
N THR A 221 37.74 17.05 16.93
CA THR A 221 38.03 17.34 18.34
C THR A 221 39.29 16.64 18.85
N GLY A 222 39.68 15.51 18.26
CA GLY A 222 40.89 14.77 18.64
C GLY A 222 42.19 15.48 18.26
N ALA A 223 42.16 16.39 17.28
CA ALA A 223 43.35 17.10 16.81
C ALA A 223 43.99 17.98 17.91
N MET A 224 43.18 18.67 18.73
CA MET A 224 43.69 19.59 19.77
C MET A 224 44.59 18.88 20.79
N GLN A 225 44.24 17.66 21.19
CA GLN A 225 45.01 16.90 22.18
C GLN A 225 46.36 16.42 21.63
N ARG A 226 46.51 16.34 20.30
CA ARG A 226 47.72 15.85 19.65
C ARG A 226 48.74 16.95 19.33
N ILE A 227 48.33 18.21 19.32
CA ILE A 227 49.20 19.37 19.02
C ILE A 227 50.51 19.31 19.82
N MET A 228 50.44 18.98 21.11
CA MET A 228 51.62 18.91 21.99
C MET A 228 52.65 17.84 21.61
N PHE A 229 52.28 16.87 20.77
CA PHE A 229 53.13 15.77 20.32
C PHE A 229 53.44 15.83 18.82
N GLU A 230 52.53 16.38 18.01
CA GLU A 230 52.68 16.49 16.56
C GLU A 230 53.43 17.78 16.14
N GLU A 231 53.23 18.89 16.86
CA GLU A 231 53.80 20.21 16.50
C GLU A 231 55.10 20.49 17.29
N LEU A 232 56.16 19.73 17.00
CA LEU A 232 57.48 19.89 17.63
C LEU A 232 58.52 20.46 16.63
N PRO A 233 59.25 21.54 16.98
CA PRO A 233 60.10 22.25 16.00
C PRO A 233 61.33 21.45 15.54
N ASN A 234 62.03 20.75 16.43
CA ASN A 234 63.12 19.83 16.05
C ASN A 234 63.07 18.56 16.92
N VAL A 235 62.93 17.40 16.29
CA VAL A 235 62.80 16.09 16.99
C VAL A 235 64.09 15.27 17.02
N ASP A 236 65.21 15.79 16.51
CA ASP A 236 66.47 15.04 16.32
C ASP A 236 67.00 14.46 17.64
N ARG A 237 66.85 15.19 18.74
CA ARG A 237 67.34 14.73 20.06
C ARG A 237 66.46 13.62 20.63
N VAL A 238 65.16 13.70 20.40
CA VAL A 238 64.21 12.65 20.80
C VAL A 238 64.44 11.40 19.93
N LEU A 239 64.65 11.58 18.63
CA LEU A 239 65.00 10.51 17.70
C LEU A 239 66.31 9.83 18.09
N ARG A 240 67.35 10.60 18.42
CA ARG A 240 68.63 10.04 18.91
C ARG A 240 68.45 9.24 20.19
N LEU A 241 67.64 9.72 21.15
CA LEU A 241 67.33 8.94 22.36
C LEU A 241 66.65 7.60 22.01
N CYS A 242 65.70 7.59 21.07
CA CYS A 242 65.08 6.35 20.60
C CYS A 242 66.08 5.41 19.92
N LEU A 243 67.02 5.95 19.15
CA LEU A 243 68.10 5.17 18.52
C LEU A 243 69.11 4.65 19.54
N ASP A 244 69.46 5.42 20.56
CA ASP A 244 70.34 4.98 21.64
C ASP A 244 69.70 3.83 22.43
N ILE A 245 68.39 3.93 22.74
CA ILE A 245 67.62 2.82 23.35
C ILE A 245 67.69 1.58 22.45
N TYR A 246 67.50 1.75 21.14
CA TYR A 246 67.59 0.65 20.17
C TYR A 246 68.98 -0.01 20.17
N LEU A 247 70.05 0.78 20.12
CA LEU A 247 71.43 0.28 20.09
C LEU A 247 71.83 -0.44 21.39
N VAL A 248 71.43 0.11 22.54
CA VAL A 248 71.70 -0.49 23.86
C VAL A 248 70.94 -1.81 24.04
N ARG A 249 69.71 -1.89 23.49
CA ARG A 249 68.95 -3.14 23.42
C ARG A 249 69.67 -4.20 22.56
N GLU A 250 70.20 -3.82 21.40
CA GLU A 250 70.99 -4.74 20.56
C GLU A 250 72.30 -5.19 21.23
N ALA A 251 72.92 -4.32 22.03
CA ALA A 251 74.13 -4.64 22.80
C ALA A 251 73.85 -5.54 24.03
N GLY A 252 72.59 -5.71 24.44
CA GLY A 252 72.21 -6.53 25.60
C GLY A 252 72.42 -5.87 26.96
N GLU A 253 72.68 -4.56 27.00
CA GLU A 253 72.94 -3.79 28.22
C GLU A 253 71.62 -3.28 28.86
N LEU A 254 70.86 -4.20 29.45
CA LEU A 254 69.47 -3.96 29.91
C LEU A 254 69.33 -2.86 30.97
N GLN A 255 70.31 -2.69 31.87
CA GLN A 255 70.26 -1.63 32.89
C GLN A 255 70.31 -0.24 32.25
N LEU A 256 71.17 -0.07 31.24
CA LEU A 256 71.28 1.20 30.51
C LEU A 256 70.05 1.46 29.65
N GLU A 257 69.43 0.40 29.11
CA GLU A 257 68.17 0.49 28.37
C GLU A 257 67.04 1.03 29.26
N GLU A 258 66.89 0.49 30.47
CA GLU A 258 65.88 0.93 31.45
C GLU A 258 66.05 2.41 31.80
N ASP A 259 67.29 2.87 32.04
CA ASP A 259 67.59 4.26 32.35
C ASP A 259 67.26 5.21 31.19
N LEU A 260 67.61 4.83 29.95
CA LEU A 260 67.29 5.61 28.76
C LEU A 260 65.77 5.64 28.47
N PHE A 261 65.07 4.53 28.70
CA PHE A 261 63.62 4.46 28.56
C PHE A 261 62.89 5.28 29.62
N ALA A 262 63.34 5.25 30.88
CA ALA A 262 62.80 6.09 31.95
C ALA A 262 62.93 7.58 31.60
N LYS A 263 64.05 7.97 30.98
CA LYS A 263 64.27 9.33 30.47
C LYS A 263 63.28 9.70 29.36
N LEU A 264 62.97 8.77 28.44
CA LEU A 264 61.96 8.96 27.39
C LEU A 264 60.56 9.15 28.00
N VAL A 265 60.15 8.31 28.95
CA VAL A 265 58.85 8.43 29.63
C VAL A 265 58.75 9.74 30.39
N PHE A 266 59.80 10.14 31.12
CA PHE A 266 59.84 11.41 31.84
C PHE A 266 59.66 12.60 30.88
N LEU A 267 60.27 12.52 29.69
CA LEU A 267 60.12 13.54 28.67
C LEU A 267 58.66 13.69 28.22
N PHE A 268 58.00 12.60 27.85
CA PHE A 268 56.62 12.62 27.35
C PHE A 268 55.59 12.94 28.45
N ARG A 269 55.95 12.80 29.74
CA ARG A 269 55.12 13.21 30.88
C ARG A 269 55.16 14.72 31.16
N SER A 270 56.17 15.45 30.66
CA SER A 270 56.34 16.89 30.91
C SER A 270 56.40 17.67 29.60
N PRO A 271 55.29 18.31 29.18
CA PRO A 271 55.24 19.10 27.94
C PRO A 271 56.25 20.25 27.92
N ALA A 272 56.50 20.85 29.09
CA ALA A 272 57.49 21.90 29.26
C ALA A 272 58.92 21.41 29.01
N THR A 273 59.24 20.17 29.42
CA THR A 273 60.54 19.55 29.14
C THR A 273 60.64 19.15 27.68
N LEU A 274 59.56 18.62 27.09
CA LEU A 274 59.49 18.23 25.68
C LEU A 274 59.79 19.41 24.77
N ILE A 275 59.11 20.55 24.98
CA ILE A 275 59.36 21.78 24.22
C ILE A 275 60.79 22.26 24.39
N LYS A 276 61.33 22.29 25.62
CA LYS A 276 62.73 22.70 25.85
C LYS A 276 63.72 21.80 25.12
N TRP A 277 63.43 20.51 25.01
CA TRP A 277 64.32 19.55 24.35
C TRP A 277 64.22 19.61 22.82
N THR A 278 63.07 20.02 22.29
CA THR A 278 62.81 20.12 20.84
C THR A 278 63.06 21.51 20.25
N LYS A 279 63.46 22.50 21.05
CA LYS A 279 63.86 23.83 20.56
C LYS A 279 64.97 23.75 19.51
N GLU A 280 64.83 24.55 18.46
CA GLU A 280 65.89 24.79 17.49
C GLU A 280 67.14 25.34 18.18
N LYS A 281 68.32 24.89 17.73
CA LYS A 281 69.57 25.55 18.08
C LYS A 281 69.68 26.78 17.19
N THR A 282 69.49 27.97 17.75
CA THR A 282 69.97 29.21 17.12
C THR A 282 71.46 29.07 16.86
N ALA A 283 71.85 29.20 15.59
CA ALA A 283 73.24 29.31 15.16
C ALA A 283 73.89 30.58 15.73
#